data_AF-A0A0R3WPV7-F1
#
_entry.id   AF-A0A0R3WPV7-F1
#
_cell.length_a   1.000
_cell.length_b   1.000
_cell.length_c   1.000
_cell.angle_alpha   90.00
_cell.angle_beta   90.00
_cell.angle_gamma   90.00
#
_symmetry.space_group_name_H-M   'P 1'
#
loop_
_entity.id
_entity.type
_entity.pdbx_description
1 polymer ?
#
loop_
_entity_poly.entity_id
_entity_poly.type
_entity_poly.pdbx_seq_one_letter_code
_entity_poly.pdbx_strand_id
1 'polypeptide(L)'
;MGACFTLIFEGCPLKVNATATWVNPLTKAQMIIFGTNDGIYYLNLQELADATLELLIPRRCIWLTVFRDTMMSLSGNTPHLYSHNLVNVMKAKNSQDLASGTLTGRLPTKLLPKRFQPTVKVPNTRGCYIASVVRNPSNGNKYLCAVIDKSILVFEWFNPRSTFVEVKRVEVPSMPSPVYTFDLVCNRDQSLPTVCLGVYKTSDPSRFRLHMVDLNNDESKPPPYPFSQCQIGGVINAGSSALSTSFIFVNHCSIDVDLTTFSW
;
A
#
# COMPACT_ATOMS: atom_id res chain seq x y z
N MET A 1 21.28 13.63 -1.34
CA MET A 1 20.37 13.98 -0.23
C MET A 1 20.03 12.73 0.61
N GLY A 2 21.02 11.98 1.10
CA GLY A 2 20.81 10.69 1.79
C GLY A 2 21.16 10.65 3.28
N ALA A 3 21.79 11.69 3.82
CA ALA A 3 22.37 11.65 5.17
C ALA A 3 21.36 11.83 6.31
N CYS A 4 20.23 12.52 6.09
CA CYS A 4 19.28 12.82 7.17
C CYS A 4 18.41 11.63 7.58
N PHE A 5 18.22 10.64 6.70
CA PHE A 5 17.37 9.47 7.01
C PHE A 5 18.10 8.38 7.78
N THR A 6 19.42 8.24 7.57
CA THR A 6 20.25 7.28 8.31
C THR A 6 20.19 7.55 9.82
N LEU A 7 20.24 8.83 10.24
CA LEU A 7 20.20 9.22 11.65
C LEU A 7 18.88 8.92 12.36
N ILE A 8 17.75 8.89 11.64
CA ILE A 8 16.42 8.67 12.24
C ILE A 8 16.15 7.19 12.49
N PHE A 9 16.70 6.31 11.64
CA PHE A 9 16.47 4.87 11.72
C PHE A 9 17.65 4.08 12.29
N GLU A 10 18.78 4.73 12.59
CA GLU A 10 19.90 4.10 13.29
C GLU A 10 19.48 3.67 14.70
N GLY A 11 19.41 2.35 14.94
CA GLY A 11 18.94 1.78 16.20
C GLY A 11 17.41 1.84 16.42
N CYS A 12 16.63 2.29 15.44
CA CYS A 12 15.17 2.33 15.55
C CYS A 12 14.60 0.89 15.47
N PRO A 13 13.84 0.42 16.47
CA PRO A 13 13.29 -0.94 16.46
C PRO A 13 12.13 -1.13 15.46
N LEU A 14 11.68 -0.05 14.81
CA LEU A 14 10.53 -0.07 13.93
C LEU A 14 10.90 -0.67 12.57
N LYS A 15 10.22 -1.75 12.21
CA LYS A 15 10.28 -2.32 10.87
C LYS A 15 9.31 -1.58 9.96
N VAL A 16 9.86 -0.79 9.04
CA VAL A 16 9.10 -0.11 7.99
C VAL A 16 8.64 -1.13 6.94
N ASN A 17 7.33 -1.15 6.67
CA ASN A 17 6.71 -2.01 5.65
C ASN A 17 6.28 -1.21 4.41
N ALA A 18 5.90 0.06 4.59
CA ALA A 18 5.44 0.92 3.51
C ALA A 18 5.69 2.40 3.84
N THR A 19 5.84 3.21 2.80
CA THR A 19 6.07 4.65 2.91
C THR A 19 5.18 5.41 1.92
N ALA A 20 4.80 6.63 2.29
CA ALA A 20 4.13 7.55 1.38
C ALA A 20 4.47 8.99 1.76
N THR A 21 4.29 9.91 0.82
CA THR A 21 4.42 11.34 1.06
C THR A 21 3.06 12.02 1.05
N TRP A 22 2.92 13.07 1.85
CA TRP A 22 1.72 13.90 1.90
C TRP A 22 2.10 15.35 2.19
N VAL A 23 1.36 16.29 1.61
CA VAL A 23 1.49 17.71 1.93
C VAL A 23 0.22 18.14 2.62
N ASN A 24 0.35 18.59 3.87
CA ASN A 24 -0.80 19.05 4.62
C ASN A 24 -1.39 20.30 3.93
N PRO A 25 -2.66 20.26 3.47
CA PRO A 25 -3.24 21.35 2.71
C PRO A 25 -3.42 22.63 3.55
N LEU A 26 -3.50 22.50 4.87
CA LEU A 26 -3.69 23.62 5.82
C LEU A 26 -2.37 24.28 6.17
N THR A 27 -1.37 23.50 6.60
CA THR A 27 -0.09 24.04 7.08
C THR A 27 0.98 24.13 5.99
N LYS A 28 0.77 23.48 4.84
CA LYS A 28 1.74 23.29 3.76
C LYS A 28 2.98 22.48 4.14
N ALA A 29 3.01 21.91 5.35
CA ALA A 29 4.08 21.03 5.79
C ALA A 29 4.13 19.76 4.93
N GLN A 30 5.33 19.43 4.46
CA GLN A 30 5.60 18.18 3.76
C GLN A 30 5.88 17.08 4.79
N MET A 31 5.26 15.92 4.62
CA MET A 31 5.34 14.82 5.57
C MET A 31 5.66 13.53 4.85
N ILE A 32 6.45 12.68 5.51
CA ILE A 32 6.62 11.28 5.14
C ILE A 32 5.86 10.43 6.15
N ILE A 33 5.02 9.53 5.67
CA ILE A 33 4.21 8.62 6.46
C ILE A 33 4.78 7.22 6.33
N PHE A 34 4.96 6.53 7.47
CA PHE A 34 5.54 5.20 7.56
C PHE A 34 4.52 4.23 8.13
N GLY A 35 4.22 3.17 7.38
CA GLY A 35 3.50 2.01 7.87
C GLY A 35 4.48 1.00 8.44
N THR A 36 4.37 0.66 9.72
CA THR A 36 5.31 -0.21 10.42
C THR A 36 4.61 -1.40 11.08
N ASN A 37 5.39 -2.31 11.65
CA ASN A 37 4.88 -3.42 12.46
C ASN A 37 4.07 -2.94 13.69
N ASP A 38 4.36 -1.76 14.23
CA ASP A 38 3.78 -1.30 15.50
C ASP A 38 2.79 -0.13 15.32
N GLY A 39 2.79 0.54 14.17
CA GLY A 39 1.91 1.67 13.96
C GLY A 39 2.01 2.30 12.57
N ILE A 40 1.26 3.37 12.39
CA ILE A 40 1.48 4.34 11.32
C ILE A 40 2.09 5.57 11.98
N TYR A 41 3.26 5.94 11.52
CA TYR A 41 4.01 7.09 12.01
C TYR A 41 4.15 8.13 10.91
N TYR A 42 4.50 9.36 11.29
CA TYR A 42 4.85 10.39 10.33
C TYR A 42 6.09 11.18 10.78
N LEU A 43 6.78 11.76 9.81
CA LEU A 43 7.90 12.67 9.98
C LEU A 43 7.57 13.97 9.27
N ASN A 44 7.65 15.09 9.99
CA ASN A 44 7.49 16.42 9.42
C ASN A 44 8.82 16.91 8.83
N LEU A 45 8.86 17.15 7.52
CA LEU A 45 10.06 17.61 6.82
C LEU A 45 10.33 19.12 6.96
N GLN A 46 9.41 19.88 7.57
CA GLN A 46 9.64 21.30 7.82
C GLN A 46 10.47 21.53 9.10
N GLU A 47 10.44 20.59 10.04
CA GLU A 47 11.11 20.65 11.35
C GLU A 47 12.31 19.69 11.38
N LEU A 48 13.18 19.77 10.37
CA LEU A 48 14.34 18.86 10.25
C LEU A 48 15.33 18.96 11.42
N ALA A 49 15.31 20.07 12.17
CA ALA A 49 16.19 20.26 13.32
C ALA A 49 15.89 19.27 14.47
N ASP A 50 14.63 18.89 14.63
CA ASP A 50 14.15 17.99 15.69
C ASP A 50 13.51 16.72 15.11
N ALA A 51 13.98 16.26 13.93
CA ALA A 51 13.40 15.23 13.07
C ALA A 51 12.96 13.93 13.80
N THR A 52 11.80 14.00 14.46
CA THR A 52 11.25 12.94 15.31
C THR A 52 10.14 12.23 14.57
N LEU A 53 10.08 10.92 14.79
CA LEU A 53 9.07 10.06 14.21
C LEU A 53 7.88 9.98 15.17
N GLU A 54 6.75 10.58 14.78
CA GLU A 54 5.57 10.69 15.64
C GLU A 54 4.51 9.64 15.30
N LEU A 55 3.93 9.02 16.32
CA LEU A 55 2.86 8.03 16.16
C LEU A 55 1.56 8.71 15.75
N LEU A 56 1.01 8.30 14.61
CA LEU A 56 -0.28 8.77 14.09
C LEU A 56 -1.42 7.81 14.42
N ILE A 57 -1.20 6.50 14.19
CA ILE A 57 -2.21 5.46 14.40
C ILE A 57 -1.54 4.24 15.05
N PRO A 58 -1.91 3.83 16.27
CA PRO A 58 -1.33 2.69 16.99
C PRO A 58 -1.88 1.35 16.44
N ARG A 59 -1.61 1.07 15.16
CA ARG A 59 -2.04 -0.15 14.49
C ARG A 59 -1.00 -0.57 13.46
N ARG A 60 -0.52 -1.81 13.57
CA ARG A 60 0.31 -2.48 12.56
C ARG A 60 -0.19 -2.17 11.16
N CYS A 61 0.70 -1.73 10.27
CA CYS A 61 0.40 -1.39 8.89
C CYS A 61 1.42 -2.05 7.97
N ILE A 62 0.94 -2.87 7.05
CA ILE A 62 1.78 -3.63 6.11
C ILE A 62 1.82 -3.02 4.71
N TRP A 63 0.88 -2.13 4.42
CA TRP A 63 0.79 -1.41 3.15
C TRP A 63 0.02 -0.12 3.38
N LEU A 64 0.44 0.95 2.73
CA LEU A 64 -0.33 2.19 2.66
C LEU A 64 -0.09 2.91 1.34
N THR A 65 -1.00 3.80 1.00
CA THR A 65 -0.86 4.77 -0.09
C THR A 65 -1.60 6.04 0.27
N VAL A 66 -1.14 7.17 -0.24
CA VAL A 66 -1.80 8.45 -0.07
C VAL A 66 -2.25 8.96 -1.44
N PHE A 67 -3.50 9.41 -1.52
CA PHE A 67 -3.98 10.17 -2.66
C PHE A 67 -4.81 11.36 -2.19
N ARG A 68 -4.38 12.57 -2.58
CA ARG A 68 -4.83 13.84 -1.99
C ARG A 68 -4.68 13.80 -0.47
N ASP A 69 -5.77 13.96 0.26
CA ASP A 69 -5.81 13.93 1.73
C ASP A 69 -6.32 12.60 2.30
N THR A 70 -6.46 11.59 1.43
CA THR A 70 -6.95 10.27 1.81
C THR A 70 -5.83 9.27 1.75
N MET A 71 -5.51 8.69 2.90
CA MET A 71 -4.62 7.55 3.00
C MET A 71 -5.45 6.26 3.04
N MET A 72 -5.11 5.29 2.19
CA MET A 72 -5.60 3.93 2.32
C MET A 72 -4.52 3.09 2.99
N SER A 73 -4.89 2.17 3.88
CA SER A 73 -3.94 1.25 4.50
C SER A 73 -4.49 -0.16 4.64
N LEU A 74 -3.59 -1.15 4.60
CA LEU A 74 -3.82 -2.49 5.11
C LEU A 74 -3.23 -2.58 6.51
N SER A 75 -4.10 -2.70 7.51
CA SER A 75 -3.69 -2.60 8.90
C SER A 75 -4.38 -3.59 9.84
N GLY A 76 -3.68 -3.98 10.91
CA GLY A 76 -4.13 -4.90 11.96
C GLY A 76 -3.44 -6.28 11.94
N ASN A 77 -3.71 -7.08 12.98
CA ASN A 77 -3.18 -8.45 13.10
C ASN A 77 -3.79 -9.39 12.05
N THR A 78 -5.12 -9.33 11.91
CA THR A 78 -5.82 -9.75 10.70
C THR A 78 -6.00 -8.49 9.86
N PRO A 79 -5.24 -8.28 8.77
CA PRO A 79 -5.27 -6.99 8.10
C PRO A 79 -6.63 -6.73 7.45
N HIS A 80 -7.01 -5.46 7.41
CA HIS A 80 -8.21 -4.95 6.75
C HIS A 80 -7.84 -3.65 6.03
N LEU A 81 -8.63 -3.29 5.02
CA LEU A 81 -8.52 -1.97 4.42
C LEU A 81 -9.16 -0.91 5.34
N TYR A 82 -8.44 0.19 5.50
CA TYR A 82 -8.92 1.40 6.15
C TYR A 82 -8.74 2.60 5.22
N SER A 83 -9.68 3.55 5.32
CA SER A 83 -9.60 4.86 4.69
C SER A 83 -9.41 5.90 5.80
N HIS A 84 -8.39 6.72 5.68
CA HIS A 84 -8.03 7.75 6.65
C HIS A 84 -8.08 9.11 5.98
N ASN A 85 -8.84 10.04 6.54
CA ASN A 85 -8.77 11.45 6.15
C ASN A 85 -7.63 12.09 6.94
N LEU A 86 -6.47 12.29 6.32
CA LEU A 86 -5.25 12.72 6.99
C LEU A 86 -5.42 14.06 7.70
N VAL A 87 -6.15 15.01 7.10
CA VAL A 87 -6.46 16.29 7.75
C VAL A 87 -7.19 16.09 9.07
N ASN A 88 -8.20 15.23 9.09
CA ASN A 88 -8.98 14.95 10.30
C ASN A 88 -8.19 14.12 11.32
N VAL A 89 -7.36 13.18 10.87
CA VAL A 89 -6.50 12.37 11.75
C VAL A 89 -5.49 13.26 12.47
N MET A 90 -4.83 14.16 11.74
CA MET A 90 -3.88 15.11 12.32
C MET A 90 -4.55 16.08 13.32
N LYS A 91 -5.73 16.61 12.99
CA LYS A 91 -6.51 17.45 13.92
C LYS A 91 -6.88 16.71 15.21
N ALA A 92 -7.29 15.45 15.07
CA ALA A 92 -7.66 14.61 16.21
C ALA A 92 -6.45 14.33 17.11
N LYS A 93 -5.27 14.06 16.54
CA LYS A 93 -4.02 13.90 17.29
C LYS A 93 -3.69 15.16 18.10
N ASN A 94 -3.65 16.32 17.45
CA ASN A 94 -3.28 17.58 18.11
C ASN A 94 -4.28 17.95 19.23
N SER A 95 -5.56 17.61 19.04
CA SER A 95 -6.59 17.84 20.06
C SER A 95 -6.48 16.88 21.25
N GLN A 96 -6.02 15.64 21.03
CA GLN A 96 -5.74 14.69 22.11
C GLN A 96 -4.51 15.10 22.92
N ASP A 97 -3.47 15.60 22.26
CA ASP A 97 -2.27 16.12 22.93
C ASP A 97 -2.64 17.32 23.85
N LEU A 98 -3.55 18.19 23.40
CA LEU A 98 -4.07 19.31 24.20
C LEU A 98 -4.99 18.88 25.36
N ALA A 99 -5.79 17.82 25.18
CA ALA A 99 -6.72 17.32 26.19
C ALA A 99 -6.06 16.40 27.24
N SER A 100 -4.83 15.93 27.00
CA SER A 100 -4.08 15.09 27.95
C SER A 100 -3.68 15.83 29.24
N GLY A 101 -3.95 17.14 29.35
CA GLY A 101 -3.78 17.94 30.57
C GLY A 101 -5.04 18.07 31.44
N THR A 102 -6.20 17.50 31.06
CA THR A 102 -7.42 17.65 31.87
C THR A 102 -8.31 16.41 31.79
N LEU A 103 -8.58 15.81 32.95
CA LEU A 103 -9.53 14.72 33.13
C LEU A 103 -10.93 15.20 32.68
N THR A 104 -11.45 14.72 31.56
CA THR A 104 -12.88 14.38 31.33
C THR A 104 -13.20 14.12 29.85
N GLY A 105 -13.94 13.04 29.57
CA GLY A 105 -14.87 13.00 28.44
C GLY A 105 -14.39 12.34 27.14
N ARG A 106 -14.20 11.01 27.14
CA ARG A 106 -14.25 10.22 25.88
C ARG A 106 -15.66 10.36 25.27
N LEU A 107 -15.83 11.25 24.30
CA LEU A 107 -16.97 11.18 23.37
C LEU A 107 -16.79 9.91 22.52
N PRO A 108 -17.76 8.97 22.51
CA PRO A 108 -17.64 7.76 21.73
C PRO A 108 -17.54 8.11 20.25
N THR A 109 -16.51 7.60 19.56
CA THR A 109 -16.34 7.67 18.10
C THR A 109 -17.56 7.15 17.32
N LYS A 110 -18.50 6.48 18.01
CA LYS A 110 -19.77 5.94 17.48
C LYS A 110 -20.87 6.98 17.26
N LEU A 111 -20.76 8.21 17.78
CA LEU A 111 -21.80 9.24 17.63
C LEU A 111 -21.53 10.27 16.51
N LEU A 112 -20.32 10.28 15.96
CA LEU A 112 -20.00 11.12 14.80
C LEU A 112 -20.56 10.49 13.52
N PRO A 113 -21.28 11.28 12.68
CA PRO A 113 -21.66 10.84 11.35
C PRO A 113 -20.43 10.29 10.62
N LYS A 114 -20.56 9.16 9.91
CA LYS A 114 -19.45 8.48 9.22
C LYS A 114 -18.58 9.41 8.35
N ARG A 115 -19.16 10.50 7.82
CA ARG A 115 -18.46 11.51 7.00
C ARG A 115 -17.38 12.30 7.76
N PHE A 116 -17.47 12.39 9.09
CA PHE A 116 -16.52 13.13 9.93
C PHE A 116 -15.57 12.20 10.70
N GLN A 117 -15.69 10.89 10.54
CA GLN A 117 -14.78 9.96 11.19
C GLN A 117 -13.39 10.09 10.56
N PRO A 118 -12.33 10.36 11.35
CA PRO A 118 -10.97 10.49 10.82
C PRO A 118 -10.49 9.21 10.13
N THR A 119 -10.98 8.05 10.58
CA THR A 119 -10.63 6.74 10.06
C THR A 119 -11.90 5.90 9.92
N VAL A 120 -12.08 5.30 8.74
CA VAL A 120 -13.20 4.42 8.42
C VAL A 120 -12.66 3.06 8.00
N LYS A 121 -13.15 2.00 8.65
CA LYS A 121 -12.87 0.62 8.26
C LYS A 121 -13.68 0.27 7.01
N VAL A 122 -13.04 -0.26 5.98
CA VAL A 122 -13.73 -0.74 4.77
C VAL A 122 -14.40 -2.09 5.10
N PRO A 123 -15.72 -2.23 4.91
CA PRO A 123 -16.42 -3.49 5.22
C PRO A 123 -15.96 -4.63 4.32
N ASN A 124 -16.12 -5.88 4.76
CA ASN A 124 -15.86 -7.08 3.96
C ASN A 124 -14.43 -7.21 3.37
N THR A 125 -13.44 -6.63 4.06
CA THR A 125 -12.01 -6.68 3.69
C THR A 125 -11.14 -7.39 4.74
N ARG A 126 -11.77 -8.12 5.68
CA ARG A 126 -11.05 -8.87 6.72
C ARG A 126 -10.21 -9.98 6.11
N GLY A 127 -8.91 -9.95 6.36
CA GLY A 127 -7.98 -10.95 5.83
C GLY A 127 -7.41 -10.57 4.47
N CYS A 128 -7.60 -9.34 4.00
CA CYS A 128 -6.77 -8.83 2.91
C CYS A 128 -5.30 -8.88 3.34
N TYR A 129 -4.41 -9.30 2.46
CA TYR A 129 -2.99 -9.47 2.81
C TYR A 129 -2.02 -8.82 1.83
N ILE A 130 -2.50 -8.37 0.67
CA ILE A 130 -1.73 -7.59 -0.30
C ILE A 130 -2.67 -6.60 -1.01
N ALA A 131 -2.15 -5.42 -1.33
CA ALA A 131 -2.87 -4.39 -2.07
C ALA A 131 -1.90 -3.61 -2.95
N SER A 132 -2.43 -3.02 -4.01
CA SER A 132 -1.70 -2.18 -4.94
C SER A 132 -2.62 -1.12 -5.52
N VAL A 133 -2.04 -0.02 -6.01
CA VAL A 133 -2.75 1.08 -6.66
C VAL A 133 -2.13 1.40 -8.00
N VAL A 134 -2.97 1.77 -8.95
CA VAL A 134 -2.52 2.24 -10.27
C VAL A 134 -3.39 3.38 -10.76
N ARG A 135 -2.77 4.31 -11.48
CA ARG A 135 -3.46 5.32 -12.26
C ARG A 135 -3.52 4.87 -13.71
N ASN A 136 -4.72 4.75 -14.26
CA ASN A 136 -4.89 4.48 -15.67
C ASN A 136 -4.44 5.73 -16.47
N PRO A 137 -3.42 5.59 -17.35
CA PRO A 137 -2.88 6.72 -18.11
C PRO A 137 -3.84 7.23 -19.19
N SER A 138 -4.80 6.42 -19.67
CA SER A 138 -5.69 6.82 -20.77
C SER A 138 -6.83 7.73 -20.31
N ASN A 139 -7.45 7.43 -19.17
CA ASN A 139 -8.60 8.18 -18.64
C ASN A 139 -8.32 8.91 -17.31
N GLY A 140 -7.17 8.66 -16.68
CA GLY A 140 -6.76 9.27 -15.42
C GLY A 140 -7.40 8.67 -14.16
N ASN A 141 -8.27 7.66 -14.32
CA ASN A 141 -8.91 6.95 -13.22
C ASN A 141 -7.86 6.26 -12.35
N LYS A 142 -8.21 6.03 -11.08
CA LYS A 142 -7.33 5.40 -10.11
C LYS A 142 -8.01 4.19 -9.55
N TYR A 143 -7.29 3.09 -9.58
CA TYR A 143 -7.76 1.80 -9.13
C TYR A 143 -6.90 1.34 -7.97
N LEU A 144 -7.56 0.86 -6.92
CA LEU A 144 -6.92 0.12 -5.83
C LEU A 144 -7.42 -1.31 -5.94
N CYS A 145 -6.50 -2.26 -6.00
CA CYS A 145 -6.84 -3.67 -5.92
C CYS A 145 -6.27 -4.28 -4.64
N ALA A 146 -6.98 -5.24 -4.07
CA ALA A 146 -6.53 -5.96 -2.88
C ALA A 146 -6.89 -7.44 -2.99
N VAL A 147 -6.01 -8.31 -2.52
CA VAL A 147 -6.28 -9.76 -2.50
C VAL A 147 -6.83 -10.15 -1.14
N ILE A 148 -7.92 -10.92 -1.17
CA ILE A 148 -8.54 -11.56 -0.02
C ILE A 148 -8.88 -13.00 -0.40
N ASP A 149 -8.33 -13.96 0.34
CA ASP A 149 -8.49 -15.39 0.04
C ASP A 149 -8.20 -15.70 -1.45
N LYS A 150 -9.17 -16.25 -2.20
CA LYS A 150 -9.10 -16.49 -3.65
C LYS A 150 -9.82 -15.42 -4.47
N SER A 151 -9.88 -14.18 -3.99
CA SER A 151 -10.57 -13.09 -4.65
C SER A 151 -9.71 -11.83 -4.75
N ILE A 152 -9.91 -11.07 -5.82
CA ILE A 152 -9.36 -9.72 -5.99
C ILE A 152 -10.51 -8.73 -5.85
N LEU A 153 -10.37 -7.83 -4.89
CA LEU A 153 -11.24 -6.68 -4.70
C LEU A 153 -10.75 -5.55 -5.58
N VAL A 154 -11.66 -4.87 -6.26
CA VAL A 154 -11.37 -3.73 -7.13
C VAL A 154 -12.11 -2.53 -6.60
N PHE A 155 -11.37 -1.47 -6.33
CA PHE A 155 -11.89 -0.19 -5.89
C PHE A 155 -11.52 0.89 -6.89
N GLU A 156 -12.43 1.81 -7.13
CA GLU A 156 -12.19 2.99 -7.95
C GLU A 156 -12.22 4.25 -7.09
N TRP A 157 -11.33 5.20 -7.39
CA TRP A 157 -11.35 6.50 -6.73
C TRP A 157 -12.61 7.28 -7.08
N PHE A 158 -13.46 7.53 -6.08
CA PHE A 158 -14.70 8.27 -6.23
C PHE A 158 -14.55 9.70 -5.73
N ASN A 159 -14.39 10.64 -6.68
CA ASN A 159 -14.15 12.06 -6.39
C ASN A 159 -15.15 12.69 -5.39
N PRO A 160 -16.48 12.49 -5.49
CA PRO A 160 -17.44 13.13 -4.57
C PRO A 160 -17.27 12.72 -3.10
N ARG A 161 -16.70 11.52 -2.83
CA ARG A 161 -16.40 11.07 -1.47
C ARG A 161 -14.92 11.17 -1.11
N SER A 162 -14.06 11.55 -2.07
CA SER A 162 -12.60 11.59 -1.94
C SER A 162 -12.04 10.32 -1.30
N THR A 163 -12.50 9.14 -1.76
CA THR A 163 -12.02 7.84 -1.28
C THR A 163 -12.21 6.77 -2.34
N PHE A 164 -11.58 5.62 -2.15
CA PHE A 164 -11.73 4.44 -2.98
C PHE A 164 -13.02 3.69 -2.59
N VAL A 165 -13.85 3.35 -3.58
CA VAL A 165 -15.13 2.65 -3.40
C VAL A 165 -15.06 1.31 -4.14
N GLU A 166 -15.48 0.21 -3.50
CA GLU A 166 -15.49 -1.12 -4.12
C GLU A 166 -16.45 -1.10 -5.31
N VAL A 167 -15.95 -1.47 -6.48
CA VAL A 167 -16.73 -1.50 -7.74
C VAL A 167 -16.87 -2.92 -8.29
N LYS A 168 -15.92 -3.82 -7.98
CA LYS A 168 -15.96 -5.20 -8.45
C LYS A 168 -15.23 -6.12 -7.49
N ARG A 169 -15.66 -7.38 -7.45
CA ARG A 169 -14.98 -8.49 -6.77
C ARG A 169 -14.86 -9.64 -7.76
N VAL A 170 -13.64 -10.10 -7.99
CA VAL A 170 -13.32 -11.14 -8.99
C VAL A 170 -12.76 -12.35 -8.26
N GLU A 171 -13.43 -13.50 -8.39
CA GLU A 171 -12.89 -14.77 -7.91
C GLU A 171 -11.77 -15.26 -8.83
N VAL A 172 -10.70 -15.80 -8.24
CA VAL A 172 -9.54 -16.34 -8.94
C VAL A 172 -9.27 -17.74 -8.37
N PRO A 173 -9.91 -18.79 -8.93
CA PRO A 173 -9.74 -20.16 -8.45
C PRO A 173 -8.29 -20.63 -8.46
N SER A 174 -7.49 -20.11 -9.39
CA SER A 174 -6.07 -20.39 -9.59
C SER A 174 -5.13 -19.49 -8.79
N MET A 175 -5.61 -18.78 -7.76
CA MET A 175 -4.80 -17.88 -6.93
C MET A 175 -3.53 -18.59 -6.41
N PRO A 176 -2.33 -18.03 -6.64
CA PRO A 176 -1.09 -18.57 -6.08
C PRO A 176 -1.12 -18.55 -4.54
N SER A 177 -0.50 -19.54 -3.90
CA SER A 177 -0.38 -19.59 -2.45
C SER A 177 1.08 -19.88 -2.05
N PRO A 178 1.81 -18.91 -1.46
CA PRO A 178 1.41 -17.51 -1.27
C PRO A 178 1.52 -16.68 -2.57
N VAL A 179 0.83 -15.53 -2.63
CA VAL A 179 0.99 -14.55 -3.71
C VAL A 179 2.23 -13.70 -3.42
N TYR A 180 3.28 -13.87 -4.22
CA TYR A 180 4.55 -13.13 -4.07
C TYR A 180 4.58 -11.82 -4.86
N THR A 181 3.77 -11.70 -5.92
CA THR A 181 3.75 -10.55 -6.82
C THR A 181 2.30 -10.10 -7.01
N PHE A 182 2.05 -8.79 -6.97
CA PHE A 182 0.71 -8.24 -7.16
C PHE A 182 0.81 -6.86 -7.82
N ASP A 183 1.03 -6.89 -9.13
CA ASP A 183 1.20 -5.69 -9.94
C ASP A 183 -0.02 -5.43 -10.81
N LEU A 184 -0.36 -4.15 -10.98
CA LEU A 184 -1.51 -3.71 -11.77
C LEU A 184 -1.04 -3.10 -13.08
N VAL A 185 -1.58 -3.58 -14.19
CA VAL A 185 -1.22 -3.14 -15.54
C VAL A 185 -2.45 -2.54 -16.20
N CYS A 186 -2.36 -1.27 -16.57
CA CYS A 186 -3.44 -0.60 -17.30
C CYS A 186 -3.26 -0.77 -18.81
N ASN A 187 -4.31 -1.29 -19.45
CA ASN A 187 -4.41 -1.38 -20.90
C ASN A 187 -5.28 -0.23 -21.43
N ARG A 188 -4.95 0.31 -22.61
CA ARG A 188 -5.67 1.46 -23.18
C ARG A 188 -7.13 1.13 -23.54
N ASP A 189 -7.38 -0.11 -23.91
CA ASP A 189 -8.68 -0.58 -24.42
C ASP A 189 -9.55 -1.23 -23.34
N GLN A 190 -9.10 -1.26 -22.08
CA GLN A 190 -9.80 -1.89 -20.96
C GLN A 190 -10.23 -0.87 -19.91
N SER A 191 -11.37 -1.13 -19.26
CA SER A 191 -11.93 -0.23 -18.24
C SER A 191 -11.28 -0.43 -16.87
N LEU A 192 -10.89 -1.67 -16.53
CA LEU A 192 -10.20 -2.06 -15.32
C LEU A 192 -8.76 -2.52 -15.63
N PRO A 193 -7.82 -2.39 -14.67
CA PRO A 193 -6.48 -2.94 -14.84
C PRO A 193 -6.50 -4.47 -14.92
N THR A 194 -5.49 -5.04 -15.58
CA THR A 194 -5.15 -6.47 -15.44
C THR A 194 -4.21 -6.63 -14.25
N VAL A 195 -4.27 -7.77 -13.56
CA VAL A 195 -3.40 -8.08 -12.42
C VAL A 195 -2.38 -9.13 -12.79
N CYS A 196 -1.10 -8.90 -12.49
CA CYS A 196 -0.05 -9.90 -12.53
C CYS A 196 0.14 -10.51 -11.13
N LEU A 197 -0.15 -11.80 -10.99
CA LEU A 197 -0.04 -12.55 -9.72
C LEU A 197 1.30 -13.30 -9.57
N GLY A 198 2.12 -13.32 -10.61
CA GLY A 198 3.41 -14.01 -10.57
C GLY A 198 4.09 -14.13 -11.93
N VAL A 199 5.40 -14.35 -11.87
CA VAL A 199 6.27 -14.56 -13.03
C VAL A 199 6.90 -15.95 -12.93
N TYR A 200 6.76 -16.75 -13.98
CA TYR A 200 7.20 -18.14 -14.01
C TYR A 200 8.19 -18.37 -15.14
N LYS A 201 9.22 -19.17 -14.89
CA LYS A 201 10.16 -19.59 -15.94
C LYS A 201 9.45 -20.51 -16.93
N THR A 202 9.87 -20.44 -18.19
CA THR A 202 9.48 -21.42 -19.21
C THR A 202 10.65 -22.34 -19.54
N SER A 203 10.43 -23.33 -20.42
CA SER A 203 11.50 -24.20 -20.92
C SER A 203 12.58 -23.42 -21.69
N ASP A 204 12.22 -22.27 -22.24
CA ASP A 204 13.15 -21.34 -22.87
C ASP A 204 13.66 -20.34 -21.81
N PRO A 205 14.97 -20.31 -21.53
CA PRO A 205 15.55 -19.43 -20.51
C PRO A 205 15.39 -17.93 -20.85
N SER A 206 15.07 -17.58 -22.10
CA SER A 206 14.82 -16.20 -22.52
C SER A 206 13.35 -15.77 -22.39
N ARG A 207 12.44 -16.69 -22.03
CA ARG A 207 11.00 -16.42 -21.97
C ARG A 207 10.43 -16.69 -20.58
N PHE A 208 9.63 -15.73 -20.12
CA PHE A 208 8.89 -15.81 -18.87
C PHE A 208 7.39 -15.85 -19.15
N ARG A 209 6.65 -16.58 -18.33
CA ARG A 209 5.20 -16.64 -18.35
C ARG A 209 4.66 -15.80 -17.19
N LEU A 210 3.79 -14.85 -17.52
CA LEU A 210 3.09 -14.05 -16.53
C LEU A 210 1.75 -14.70 -16.19
N HIS A 211 1.42 -14.78 -14.90
CA HIS A 211 0.07 -15.13 -14.46
C HIS A 211 -0.79 -13.88 -14.43
N MET A 212 -1.40 -13.59 -15.58
CA MET A 212 -2.28 -12.44 -15.73
C MET A 212 -3.73 -12.82 -15.42
N VAL A 213 -4.40 -11.97 -14.64
CA VAL A 213 -5.83 -12.05 -14.36
C VAL A 213 -6.50 -10.81 -14.93
N ASP A 214 -7.40 -11.00 -15.89
CA ASP A 214 -8.20 -9.92 -16.45
C ASP A 214 -9.39 -9.62 -15.55
N LEU A 215 -9.41 -8.44 -14.95
CA LEU A 215 -10.52 -8.00 -14.09
C LEU A 215 -11.76 -7.55 -14.88
N ASN A 216 -11.63 -7.37 -16.19
CA ASN A 216 -12.73 -6.95 -17.06
C ASN A 216 -13.66 -8.13 -17.42
N ASN A 217 -13.14 -9.36 -17.38
CA ASN A 217 -13.93 -10.56 -17.61
C ASN A 217 -14.48 -11.11 -16.28
N ASP A 218 -15.68 -11.67 -16.31
CA ASP A 218 -16.28 -12.32 -15.13
C ASP A 218 -15.86 -13.80 -15.03
N GLU A 219 -15.39 -14.39 -16.13
CA GLU A 219 -14.83 -15.75 -16.14
C GLU A 219 -13.29 -15.72 -16.01
N SER A 220 -12.78 -15.97 -14.81
CA SER A 220 -11.36 -16.27 -14.61
C SER A 220 -11.07 -17.72 -15.01
N LYS A 221 -10.71 -17.94 -16.28
CA LYS A 221 -10.32 -19.28 -16.72
C LYS A 221 -9.01 -19.69 -16.02
N PRO A 222 -8.90 -20.93 -15.50
CA PRO A 222 -7.63 -21.41 -15.00
C PRO A 222 -6.59 -21.36 -16.12
N PRO A 223 -5.31 -21.08 -15.80
CA PRO A 223 -4.25 -21.10 -16.79
C PRO A 223 -4.27 -22.47 -17.52
N PRO A 224 -4.02 -22.50 -18.84
CA PRO A 224 -4.06 -23.74 -19.62
C PRO A 224 -3.01 -24.77 -19.20
N TYR A 225 -2.02 -24.38 -18.38
CA TYR A 225 -1.02 -25.25 -17.80
C TYR A 225 -0.88 -24.96 -16.31
N PRO A 226 -0.75 -25.99 -15.44
CA PRO A 226 -0.46 -25.77 -14.03
C PRO A 226 0.87 -25.01 -13.90
N PHE A 227 0.90 -24.01 -13.02
CA PHE A 227 2.14 -23.36 -12.64
C PHE A 227 2.99 -24.38 -11.88
N SER A 228 4.00 -24.95 -12.53
CA SER A 228 5.05 -25.69 -11.84
C SER A 228 5.82 -24.68 -10.99
N GLN A 229 5.54 -24.65 -9.70
CA GLN A 229 6.27 -23.85 -8.72
C GLN A 229 7.72 -24.32 -8.76
N CYS A 230 8.61 -23.50 -9.33
CA CYS A 230 10.03 -23.77 -9.18
C CYS A 230 10.33 -23.54 -7.69
N GLN A 231 10.59 -24.60 -6.92
CA GLN A 231 11.10 -24.45 -5.57
C GLN A 231 12.41 -23.67 -5.65
N ILE A 232 12.40 -22.38 -5.30
CA ILE A 232 13.65 -21.66 -5.05
C ILE A 232 14.09 -22.06 -3.64
N GLY A 233 14.54 -23.31 -3.51
CA GLY A 233 15.39 -23.76 -2.42
C GLY A 233 16.82 -23.58 -2.89
N GLY A 234 17.40 -22.41 -2.64
CA GLY A 234 18.77 -22.12 -3.04
C GLY A 234 19.19 -20.73 -2.60
N VAL A 235 19.92 -20.67 -1.49
CA VAL A 235 20.73 -19.51 -1.11
C VAL A 235 21.71 -19.27 -2.24
N ILE A 236 21.45 -18.25 -3.06
CA ILE A 236 22.45 -17.73 -4.00
C ILE A 236 23.39 -16.82 -3.22
N ASN A 237 24.54 -17.37 -2.81
CA ASN A 237 25.71 -16.58 -2.50
C ASN A 237 26.07 -15.78 -3.76
N ALA A 238 25.88 -14.46 -3.71
CA ALA A 238 26.29 -13.55 -4.77
C ALA A 238 27.83 -13.37 -4.74
N GLY A 239 28.54 -14.34 -5.30
CA GLY A 239 29.92 -14.20 -5.71
C GLY A 239 30.00 -13.60 -7.11
N SER A 240 30.49 -12.36 -7.18
CA SER A 240 31.14 -11.67 -8.30
C SER A 240 30.52 -11.74 -9.72
N SER A 241 30.25 -10.52 -10.20
CA SER A 241 30.53 -9.99 -11.54
C SER A 241 29.53 -10.18 -12.69
N ALA A 242 29.31 -9.02 -13.33
CA ALA A 242 28.88 -8.75 -14.69
C ALA A 242 27.38 -8.87 -15.05
N LEU A 243 26.77 -7.67 -15.10
CA LEU A 243 25.86 -7.20 -16.16
C LEU A 243 24.67 -8.12 -16.49
N SER A 244 23.54 -7.89 -15.84
CA SER A 244 22.24 -8.24 -16.42
C SER A 244 21.20 -7.18 -16.07
N THR A 245 20.58 -6.67 -17.12
CA THR A 245 19.64 -5.56 -17.17
C THR A 245 18.44 -5.80 -16.25
N SER A 246 18.38 -5.07 -15.15
CA SER A 246 17.21 -5.03 -14.27
C SER A 246 16.05 -4.35 -15.00
N PHE A 247 14.98 -5.10 -15.30
CA PHE A 247 13.69 -4.50 -15.62
C PHE A 247 13.10 -3.90 -14.35
N ILE A 248 13.46 -2.65 -14.07
CA ILE A 248 12.79 -1.82 -13.07
C ILE A 248 11.46 -1.38 -13.70
N PHE A 249 10.36 -2.04 -13.35
CA PHE A 249 9.03 -1.49 -13.59
C PHE A 249 8.83 -0.34 -12.60
N VAL A 250 9.15 0.87 -13.04
CA VAL A 250 9.00 2.11 -12.28
C VAL A 250 7.51 2.31 -11.97
N ASN A 251 7.12 2.13 -10.72
CA ASN A 251 5.81 2.56 -10.23
C ASN A 251 5.76 4.08 -10.23
N HIS A 252 5.25 4.64 -11.32
CA HIS A 252 5.15 6.08 -11.54
C HIS A 252 4.01 6.69 -10.71
N CYS A 253 4.10 6.66 -9.37
CA CYS A 253 3.32 7.55 -8.51
C CYS A 253 3.83 7.73 -7.07
N SER A 254 4.94 7.12 -6.68
CA SER A 254 5.66 7.50 -5.46
C SER A 254 7.03 8.01 -5.87
N ILE A 255 7.48 9.10 -5.26
CA ILE A 255 8.91 9.33 -5.09
C ILE A 255 9.36 8.15 -4.22
N ASP A 256 9.76 7.05 -4.85
CA ASP A 256 10.43 5.94 -4.19
C ASP A 256 11.75 6.50 -3.67
N VAL A 257 11.75 6.95 -2.42
CA VAL A 257 12.96 6.95 -1.64
C VAL A 257 13.26 5.48 -1.42
N ASP A 258 14.04 4.91 -2.33
CA ASP A 258 14.50 3.54 -2.27
C ASP A 258 15.39 3.37 -1.02
N LEU A 259 14.75 3.06 0.11
CA LEU A 259 15.43 2.68 1.35
C LEU A 259 15.86 1.21 1.31
N THR A 260 15.53 0.46 0.25
CA THR A 260 15.94 -0.95 0.12
C THR A 260 17.37 -1.13 -0.36
N THR A 261 18.08 -0.04 -0.71
CA THR A 261 19.52 -0.07 -0.99
C THR A 261 20.41 0.02 0.27
N PHE A 262 19.85 0.20 1.46
CA PHE A 262 20.61 0.05 2.71
C PHE A 262 20.50 -1.38 3.21
N SER A 263 21.36 -2.24 2.64
CA SER A 263 21.71 -3.52 3.25
C SER A 263 22.40 -3.25 4.59
N TRP A 264 21.85 -3.82 5.67
CA TRP A 264 22.62 -4.23 6.83
C TRP A 264 23.01 -5.70 6.64
#